data_AF-A0A3C1SB93-F1
#
_entry.id   AF-A0A3C1SB93-F1
#
_cell.length_a   1.000
_cell.length_b   1.000
_cell.length_c   1.000
_cell.angle_alpha   90.00
_cell.angle_beta   90.00
_cell.angle_gamma   90.00
#
_symmetry.space_group_name_H-M   'P 1'
#
loop_
_entity.id
_entity.type
_entity.pdbx_description
1 polymer ?
#
loop_
_entity_poly.entity_id
_entity_poly.type
_entity_poly.pdbx_seq_one_letter_code
_entity_poly.pdbx_strand_id
1 'polypeptide(L)' 'MDPKDIAYLALSIELDIPLWSNDRKLLEGLEGKGYKKIITTGEVFEITVLK' A
#
# COMPACT_ATOMS: atom_id res chain seq x y z
N MET A 1 6.13 -5.10 -11.06
CA MET A 1 4.79 -4.54 -10.83
C MET A 1 3.88 -5.22 -11.81
N ASP A 2 2.95 -6.01 -11.31
CA ASP A 2 1.98 -6.72 -12.14
C ASP A 2 0.94 -5.71 -12.66
N PRO A 3 0.31 -5.96 -13.82
CA PRO A 3 -0.71 -5.06 -14.37
C PRO A 3 -1.87 -4.77 -13.40
N LYS A 4 -2.21 -5.74 -12.54
CA LYS A 4 -3.25 -5.58 -11.51
C LYS A 4 -2.87 -4.53 -10.46
N ASP A 5 -1.58 -4.39 -10.13
CA ASP A 5 -1.10 -3.49 -9.07
C ASP A 5 -1.30 -2.03 -9.47
N ILE A 6 -1.26 -1.76 -10.77
CA ILE A 6 -1.44 -0.42 -11.34
C ILE A 6 -2.82 0.14 -10.99
N ALA A 7 -3.87 -0.66 -11.10
CA ALA A 7 -5.23 -0.20 -10.82
C ALA A 7 -5.41 0.18 -9.34
N TYR A 8 -4.86 -0.62 -8.42
CA TYR A 8 -4.95 -0.33 -6.99
C TYR A 8 -4.08 0.86 -6.57
N LEU A 9 -2.88 0.99 -7.14
CA LEU A 9 -2.04 2.16 -6.92
C LEU A 9 -2.70 3.44 -7.45
N ALA A 10 -3.26 3.40 -8.67
CA ALA A 10 -3.97 4.53 -9.25
C ALA A 10 -5.17 4.94 -8.39
N LEU A 11 -5.95 3.97 -7.92
CA LEU A 11 -7.08 4.22 -7.01
C LEU A 11 -6.64 4.86 -5.69
N SER A 12 -5.54 4.36 -5.11
CA SER A 12 -4.96 4.89 -3.87
C SER A 12 -4.50 6.34 -4.03
N ILE A 13 -3.91 6.70 -5.17
CA ILE A 13 -3.53 8.07 -5.51
C ILE A 13 -4.76 8.96 -5.71
N GLU A 14 -5.73 8.50 -6.52
CA GLU A 14 -6.94 9.26 -6.85
C GLU A 14 -7.77 9.61 -5.60
N LEU A 15 -7.89 8.65 -4.67
CA LEU A 15 -8.66 8.83 -3.44
C LEU A 15 -7.84 9.39 -2.28
N ASP A 16 -6.54 9.61 -2.46
CA ASP A 16 -5.59 10.05 -1.45
C ASP A 16 -5.48 9.13 -0.21
N ILE A 17 -5.82 7.84 -0.36
CA ILE A 17 -5.83 6.82 0.71
C ILE A 17 -4.57 5.96 0.71
N PRO A 18 -4.19 5.32 1.84
CA PRO A 18 -3.08 4.37 1.87
C PRO A 18 -3.31 3.17 0.95
N LEU A 19 -2.26 2.77 0.22
CA LEU A 19 -2.24 1.50 -0.51
C LEU A 19 -2.02 0.36 0.47
N TRP A 20 -3.00 -0.51 0.63
CA TRP A 20 -2.87 -1.70 1.44
C TRP A 20 -2.25 -2.85 0.66
N SER A 21 -1.02 -3.27 1.02
CA SER A 21 -0.36 -4.43 0.42
C SER A 21 0.70 -5.04 1.36
N ASN A 22 1.02 -6.33 1.17
CA ASN A 22 2.19 -6.98 1.77
C ASN A 22 3.15 -7.55 0.71
N ASP A 23 2.94 -7.19 -0.56
CA ASP A 23 3.88 -7.58 -1.61
C ASP A 23 5.17 -6.80 -1.46
N ARG A 24 6.19 -7.42 -0.87
CA ARG A 24 7.49 -6.78 -0.58
C ARG A 24 8.14 -6.17 -1.82
N LYS A 25 8.07 -6.84 -2.98
CA LYS A 25 8.69 -6.33 -4.21
C LYS A 25 7.98 -5.07 -4.71
N LEU A 26 6.65 -5.02 -4.57
CA LEU A 26 5.88 -3.83 -4.88
C LEU A 26 6.21 -2.69 -3.93
N LEU A 27 6.21 -2.96 -2.61
CA LEU A 27 6.46 -1.95 -1.58
C LEU A 27 7.86 -1.34 -1.73
N GLU A 28 8.91 -2.16 -1.84
CA GLU A 28 10.29 -1.70 -2.06
C GLU A 28 10.40 -0.84 -3.33
N GLY A 29 9.75 -1.25 -4.41
CA GLY A 29 9.73 -0.50 -5.66
C GLY A 29 8.97 0.83 -5.58
N LEU A 30 7.95 0.92 -4.73
CA LEU A 30 7.16 2.14 -4.50
C LEU A 30 7.89 3.11 -3.55
N GLU A 31 8.47 2.58 -2.47
CA GLU A 31 9.29 3.35 -1.54
C GLU A 31 10.53 3.93 -2.22
N GLY A 32 11.21 3.14 -3.07
CA GLY A 32 12.33 3.61 -3.89
C GLY A 32 11.95 4.72 -4.87
N LYS A 33 10.66 4.87 -5.19
CA LYS A 33 10.10 5.98 -6.00
C LYS A 33 9.54 7.12 -5.15
N GLY A 34 9.69 7.06 -3.83
CA GLY A 34 9.21 8.09 -2.90
C GLY A 34 7.73 7.99 -2.54
N TYR A 35 7.04 6.91 -2.90
CA TYR A 35 5.66 6.67 -2.49
C TYR A 35 5.62 6.16 -1.05
N LYS A 36 4.99 6.91 -0.15
CA LYS A 36 4.99 6.64 1.31
C LYS A 36 3.63 6.26 1.88
N LYS A 37 2.55 6.40 1.10
CA LYS A 37 1.18 6.10 1.55
C LYS A 37 0.88 4.62 1.41
N ILE A 38 1.54 3.80 2.22
CA ILE A 38 1.41 2.35 2.23
C ILE A 38 0.96 1.92 3.63
N ILE A 39 0.15 0.86 3.69
CA ILE A 39 -0.17 0.17 4.93
C ILE A 39 -0.08 -1.34 4.71
N THR A 40 0.44 -2.06 5.69
CA THR A 40 0.59 -3.52 5.68
C THR A 40 -0.54 -4.19 6.45
N THR A 41 -0.71 -5.50 6.30
CA THR A 41 -1.71 -6.23 7.11
C THR A 41 -1.36 -6.20 8.60
N GLY A 42 -0.07 -6.17 8.95
CA GLY A 42 0.37 -6.02 10.35
C GLY A 42 -0.14 -4.73 10.95
N GLU A 43 0.07 -3.60 10.27
CA GLU A 43 -0.41 -2.28 10.72
C GLU A 43 -1.95 -2.21 10.78
N VAL A 44 -2.66 -2.79 9.80
CA VAL A 44 -4.13 -2.88 9.85
C VAL A 44 -4.59 -3.67 11.07
N PHE A 45 -3.93 -4.78 11.38
CA PHE A 45 -4.25 -5.61 12.54
C PHE A 45 -4.03 -4.85 13.86
N GLU A 46 -2.91 -4.14 14.00
CA GLU A 46 -2.63 -3.30 15.17
C GLU A 46 -3.72 -2.24 15.38
N ILE A 47 -4.17 -1.57 14.31
CA ILE A 47 -5.23 -0.56 14.36
C ILE A 47 -6.59 -1.16 14.74
N THR A 48 -6.87 -2.41 14.37
CA THR A 48 -8.19 -3.04 14.56
C THR A 48 -8.31 -3.84 15.85
N VAL A 49 -7.21 -4.38 16.39
CA VAL A 49 -7.21 -5.18 17.62
C VAL A 49 -6.98 -4.36 18.88
N LEU A 50 -6.36 -3.18 18.76
CA LEU A 50 -6.16 -2.24 19.88
C LEU A 50 -7.34 -1.26 20.06
N LYS A 51 -8.49 -1.52 19.43
CA LYS A 51 -9.76 -0.83 19.67
C LYS A 51 -10.66 -1.65 20.59
#